data_AF-A0AAE7D9H6-F1
#
_entry.id   AF-A0AAE7D9H6-F1
#
_cell.length_a   1.000
_cell.length_b   1.000
_cell.length_c   1.000
_cell.angle_alpha   90.00
_cell.angle_beta   90.00
_cell.angle_gamma   90.00
#
_symmetry.space_group_name_H-M   'P 1'
#
loop_
_entity.id
_entity.type
_entity.pdbx_description
1 polymer ?
#
loop_
_entity_poly.entity_id
_entity_poly.type
_entity_poly.pdbx_seq_one_letter_code
_entity_poly.pdbx_strand_id
1 'polypeptide(L)'
;MRKQLCEIRDIEQYLEQQQDTAGQRVFEARELTSPELAEKVSYQRKIVQLVRWLARRNRRRQLDNLYRQLMTDETYRQKITSIFQ
;
A
#
# COMPACT_ATOMS: atom_id res chain seq x y z
N MET A 1 -15.19 18.75 11.19
CA MET A 1 -13.83 18.20 11.02
C MET A 1 -13.54 16.98 11.88
N ARG A 2 -13.62 17.04 13.22
CA ARG A 2 -13.26 15.89 14.09
C ARG A 2 -13.98 14.58 13.75
N LYS A 3 -15.30 14.63 13.47
CA LYS A 3 -16.11 13.47 13.07
C LYS A 3 -15.65 12.84 11.74
N GLN A 4 -15.33 13.67 10.74
CA GLN A 4 -14.86 13.20 9.43
C GLN A 4 -13.48 12.54 9.52
N LEU A 5 -12.59 13.09 10.36
CA LEU A 5 -11.26 12.51 10.59
C LEU A 5 -11.35 11.16 11.31
N CYS A 6 -12.27 11.01 12.27
CA CYS A 6 -12.55 9.71 12.89
C CYS A 6 -13.07 8.69 11.87
N GLU A 7 -14.01 9.10 11.00
CA GLU A 7 -14.57 8.22 9.98
C GLU A 7 -13.53 7.73 8.97
N ILE A 8 -12.62 8.61 8.51
CA ILE A 8 -11.51 8.23 7.62
C ILE A 8 -10.60 7.21 8.31
N ARG A 9 -10.24 7.45 9.58
CA ARG A 9 -9.40 6.54 10.35
C ARG A 9 -10.05 5.17 10.53
N ASP A 10 -11.35 5.13 10.79
CA ASP A 10 -12.09 3.87 10.94
C ASP A 10 -12.10 3.08 9.62
N ILE A 11 -12.30 3.76 8.49
CA ILE A 11 -12.22 3.16 7.15
C ILE A 11 -10.81 2.61 6.88
N GLU A 12 -9.76 3.35 7.23
CA GLU A 12 -8.37 2.92 7.05
C GLU A 12 -8.05 1.69 7.91
N GLN A 13 -8.45 1.67 9.18
CA GLN A 13 -8.26 0.51 10.06
C GLN A 13 -8.96 -0.74 9.52
N TYR A 14 -10.17 -0.58 8.97
CA TYR A 14 -10.88 -1.66 8.30
C TYR A 14 -10.14 -2.15 7.05
N LEU A 15 -9.72 -1.25 6.16
CA LEU A 15 -8.99 -1.60 4.93
C LEU A 15 -7.61 -2.21 5.19
N GLU A 16 -6.98 -1.89 6.31
CA GLU A 16 -5.69 -2.45 6.74
C GLU A 16 -5.83 -3.71 7.61
N GLN A 17 -7.06 -4.20 7.82
CA GLN A 17 -7.35 -5.38 8.67
C GLN A 17 -6.81 -5.24 10.10
N GLN A 18 -6.74 -4.01 10.62
CA GLN A 18 -6.24 -3.72 11.97
C GLN A 18 -7.30 -3.79 13.05
N GLN A 19 -8.54 -4.14 12.70
CA GLN A 19 -9.62 -4.40 13.65
C GLN A 19 -9.68 -5.87 14.04
N ASP A 20 -10.17 -6.12 15.25
CA ASP A 20 -10.54 -7.47 15.68
C ASP A 20 -11.68 -8.03 14.82
N THR A 21 -11.84 -9.35 14.81
CA THR A 21 -12.81 -10.03 13.94
C THR A 21 -14.25 -9.56 14.19
N ALA A 22 -14.60 -9.18 15.42
CA ALA A 22 -15.91 -8.65 15.74
C ALA A 22 -16.09 -7.23 15.18
N GLY A 23 -15.11 -6.34 15.35
CA GLY A 23 -15.12 -4.99 14.79
C GLY A 23 -15.26 -5.00 13.26
N GLN A 24 -14.55 -5.90 12.58
CA GLN A 24 -14.66 -6.07 11.12
C GLN A 24 -16.08 -6.40 10.68
N ARG A 25 -16.75 -7.36 11.34
CA ARG A 25 -18.14 -7.74 11.01
C ARG A 25 -19.14 -6.61 11.23
N VAL A 26 -18.97 -5.85 12.32
CA VAL A 26 -19.81 -4.68 12.60
C VAL A 26 -19.60 -3.61 11.53
N PHE A 27 -18.36 -3.40 11.10
CA PHE A 27 -18.05 -2.46 10.03
C PHE A 27 -18.66 -2.89 8.69
N GLU A 28 -18.52 -4.18 8.31
CA GLU A 28 -19.14 -4.75 7.11
C GLU A 28 -20.66 -4.52 7.09
N ALA A 29 -21.35 -4.79 8.21
CA ALA A 29 -22.79 -4.56 8.32
C ALA A 29 -23.16 -3.07 8.15
N ARG A 30 -22.34 -2.15 8.69
CA ARG A 30 -22.53 -0.70 8.50
C ARG A 30 -22.29 -0.27 7.06
N GLU A 31 -21.27 -0.82 6.40
CA GLU A 31 -20.97 -0.56 4.99
C GLU A 31 -22.15 -1.00 4.10
N LEU A 32 -22.73 -2.18 4.36
CA LEU A 32 -23.86 -2.71 3.59
C LEU A 32 -25.16 -1.90 3.76
N THR A 33 -25.36 -1.29 4.94
CA THR A 33 -26.58 -0.57 5.27
C THR A 33 -26.50 0.93 4.98
N SER A 34 -25.30 1.47 4.72
CA SER A 34 -25.08 2.90 4.48
C SER A 34 -24.39 3.13 3.13
N PRO A 35 -25.15 3.55 2.09
CA PRO A 35 -24.59 3.85 0.77
C PRO A 35 -23.48 4.92 0.82
N GLU A 36 -23.64 5.94 1.67
CA GLU A 36 -22.63 7.00 1.85
C GLU A 36 -21.31 6.46 2.40
N LEU A 37 -21.38 5.53 3.36
CA LEU A 37 -20.18 4.89 3.91
C LEU A 37 -19.52 3.99 2.85
N ALA A 38 -20.30 3.21 2.11
CA ALA A 38 -19.80 2.36 1.03
C ALA A 38 -19.07 3.17 -0.06
N GLU A 39 -19.60 4.34 -0.44
CA GLU A 39 -18.96 5.23 -1.39
C GLU A 39 -17.60 5.74 -0.87
N LYS A 40 -17.55 6.20 0.38
CA LYS A 40 -16.29 6.64 1.02
C LYS A 40 -15.26 5.51 1.13
N VAL A 41 -15.70 4.30 1.50
CA VAL A 41 -14.83 3.11 1.55
C VAL A 41 -14.26 2.80 0.17
N SER A 42 -15.09 2.87 -0.88
CA SER A 42 -14.65 2.67 -2.27
C SER A 42 -13.58 3.67 -2.68
N TYR A 43 -13.79 4.96 -2.42
CA TYR A 43 -12.79 6.00 -2.69
C TYR A 43 -11.49 5.79 -1.91
N GLN A 44 -11.59 5.51 -0.61
CA GLN A 44 -10.39 5.29 0.22
C GLN A 44 -9.61 4.06 -0.25
N ARG A 45 -10.30 2.97 -0.61
CA ARG A 45 -9.68 1.78 -1.19
C ARG A 45 -8.91 2.13 -2.47
N LYS A 46 -9.48 2.97 -3.33
CA LYS A 46 -8.80 3.42 -4.55
C LYS A 46 -7.58 4.29 -4.26
N ILE A 47 -7.69 5.22 -3.31
CA ILE A 47 -6.59 6.08 -2.87
C ILE A 47 -5.43 5.23 -2.35
N VAL A 48 -5.70 4.31 -1.42
CA VAL A 48 -4.68 3.41 -0.86
C VAL A 48 -4.02 2.57 -1.96
N GLN A 49 -4.79 2.07 -2.93
CA GLN A 49 -4.24 1.33 -4.08
C GLN A 49 -3.26 2.20 -4.89
N LEU A 50 -3.62 3.44 -5.21
CA LEU A 50 -2.78 4.36 -5.98
C LEU A 50 -1.50 4.73 -5.24
N VAL A 51 -1.61 5.04 -3.94
CA VAL A 51 -0.45 5.35 -3.08
C VAL A 51 0.51 4.16 -3.03
N ARG A 52 -0.01 2.94 -2.80
CA ARG A 52 0.81 1.71 -2.79
C ARG A 52 1.47 1.47 -4.15
N TRP A 53 0.78 1.72 -5.24
CA TRP A 53 1.34 1.56 -6.58
C TRP A 53 2.49 2.55 -6.85
N LEU A 54 2.29 3.82 -6.50
CA LEU A 54 3.32 4.85 -6.62
C LEU A 54 4.55 4.51 -5.75
N ALA A 55 4.33 4.09 -4.50
CA ALA A 55 5.40 3.68 -3.60
C ALA A 55 6.23 2.52 -4.18
N ARG A 56 5.57 1.50 -4.75
CA ARG A 56 6.26 0.38 -5.42
C ARG A 56 7.06 0.85 -6.64
N ARG A 57 6.49 1.75 -7.45
CA ARG A 57 7.18 2.33 -8.61
C ARG A 57 8.44 3.08 -8.19
N ASN A 58 8.37 3.86 -7.12
CA ASN A 58 9.50 4.61 -6.59
C ASN A 58 10.59 3.69 -6.03
N ARG A 59 10.21 2.65 -5.28
CA ARG A 59 11.16 1.62 -4.80
C ARG A 59 11.85 0.90 -5.95
N ARG A 60 11.13 0.54 -7.02
CA ARG A 60 11.73 -0.08 -8.21
C ARG A 60 12.76 0.83 -8.85
N ARG A 61 12.45 2.12 -9.03
CA ARG A 61 13.41 3.11 -9.57
C ARG A 61 14.66 3.23 -8.68
N GLN A 62 14.49 3.23 -7.36
CA GLN A 62 15.61 3.26 -6.42
C GLN A 62 16.51 2.03 -6.58
N LEU A 63 15.91 0.84 -6.70
CA LEU A 63 16.66 -0.40 -6.95
C LEU A 63 17.39 -0.38 -8.30
N ASP A 64 16.73 0.07 -9.37
CA ASP A 64 17.35 0.17 -10.70
C ASP A 64 18.55 1.12 -10.68
N ASN A 65 18.44 2.25 -9.97
CA ASN A 65 19.53 3.22 -9.83
C ASN A 65 20.70 2.62 -9.04
N LEU A 66 20.42 1.96 -7.91
CA LEU A 66 21.43 1.31 -7.09
C LEU A 66 22.13 0.19 -7.87
N TYR A 67 21.38 -0.61 -8.62
CA TYR A 67 21.93 -1.64 -9.50
C TYR A 67 22.88 -1.04 -10.54
N ARG A 68 22.48 0.04 -11.22
CA ARG A 68 23.35 0.72 -12.20
C ARG A 68 24.63 1.26 -11.55
N GLN A 69 24.53 1.83 -10.35
CA GLN A 69 25.69 2.30 -9.60
C GLN A 69 26.64 1.15 -9.27
N LEU A 70 26.13 0.05 -8.70
CA LEU A 70 26.95 -1.11 -8.36
C LEU A 70 27.60 -1.77 -9.59
N MET A 71 26.93 -1.75 -10.75
CA MET A 71 27.50 -2.28 -12.00
C MET A 71 28.64 -1.44 -12.58
N THR A 72 28.90 -0.24 -12.06
CA THR A 72 30.11 0.53 -12.43
C THR A 72 31.37 0.00 -11.74
N ASP A 73 31.23 -0.74 -10.63
CA ASP A 73 32.34 -1.46 -10.00
C ASP A 73 32.59 -2.78 -10.74
N GLU A 74 33.75 -2.86 -11.40
CA GLU A 74 34.17 -4.03 -12.17
C GLU A 74 34.23 -5.31 -11.33
N THR A 75 34.64 -5.20 -10.07
CA THR A 75 34.74 -6.35 -9.14
C THR A 75 33.34 -6.90 -8.83
N TYR A 76 32.39 -6.01 -8.59
CA TYR A 76 31.00 -6.38 -8.33
C TYR A 76 30.35 -6.97 -9.58
N ARG A 77 30.58 -6.36 -10.74
CA ARG A 77 30.08 -6.83 -12.04
C ARG A 77 30.55 -8.25 -12.36
N GLN A 78 31.83 -8.53 -12.18
CA GLN A 78 32.41 -9.86 -12.40
C GLN A 78 31.80 -10.90 -11.44
N LYS A 79 31.71 -10.58 -10.14
CA LYS A 79 31.11 -11.47 -9.13
C LYS A 79 29.64 -11.78 -9.42
N ILE A 80 28.83 -10.79 -9.82
CA ILE A 80 27.44 -11.05 -10.18
C ILE A 80 27.33 -11.90 -11.45
N THR A 81 28.13 -11.59 -12.47
CA THR A 81 28.07 -12.32 -13.74
C THR A 81 28.41 -13.80 -13.54
N SER A 82 29.36 -14.12 -12.64
CA SER A 82 29.70 -15.50 -12.30
C SER A 82 28.59 -16.29 -11.58
N ILE A 83 27.56 -15.63 -11.02
CA ILE A 83 26.42 -16.33 -10.41
C ILE A 83 25.46 -16.88 -11.48
N PHE A 84 25.43 -16.25 -12.65
CA PHE A 84 24.51 -16.59 -13.74
C PHE A 84 25.20 -17.34 -14.90
N GLN A 85 26.47 -17.73 -14.72
CA GLN A 85 27.21 -18.66 -15.59
C GLN A 85 27.07 -20.09 -15.07
#